data_AF-A0A844TJ73-F1
#
_entry.id   AF-A0A844TJ73-F1
#
_cell.length_a   1.000
_cell.length_b   1.000
_cell.length_c   1.000
_cell.angle_alpha   90.00
_cell.angle_beta   90.00
_cell.angle_gamma   90.00
#
_symmetry.space_group_name_H-M   'P 1'
#
loop_
_entity.id
_entity.type
_entity.pdbx_description
1 polymer ?
#
loop_
_entity_poly.entity_id
_entity_poly.type
_entity_poly.pdbx_seq_one_letter_code
_entity_poly.pdbx_strand_id
1 'polypeptide(L)'
;MTASKSPPLKVIGIYSLSADWTAYSRFLRQEIDDRDASKFPDELKGFLRQHGRGDEIRPLTAEDRQEWERYLRSYMDDVAIIEMLVTDPDAAFNISEFVQPDPLRPENKWEVAWNAKFLTADGETVIGEYSCKLPDMLQYRVVFAIHSWKPELPLRSSYGELALPEMESLPERLWRLTPYEVPT
;
A
#
# COMPACT_ATOMS: atom_id res chain seq x y z
N MET A 1 24.14 32.53 -8.31
CA MET A 1 23.93 31.69 -7.12
C MET A 1 22.44 31.45 -7.02
N THR A 2 21.93 30.39 -7.64
CA THR A 2 20.52 30.01 -7.56
C THR A 2 20.29 29.36 -6.21
N ALA A 3 19.32 29.88 -5.46
CA ALA A 3 18.90 29.31 -4.18
C ALA A 3 18.71 27.80 -4.34
N SER A 4 19.28 27.04 -3.42
CA SER A 4 18.99 25.62 -3.25
C SER A 4 17.49 25.50 -3.04
N LYS A 5 16.73 25.22 -4.11
CA LYS A 5 15.32 24.88 -3.99
C LYS A 5 15.26 23.65 -3.09
N SER A 6 14.48 23.73 -2.01
CA SER A 6 14.19 22.55 -1.20
C SER A 6 13.69 21.43 -2.12
N PRO A 7 14.07 20.18 -1.86
CA PRO A 7 13.60 19.06 -2.68
C PRO A 7 12.06 19.05 -2.68
N PRO A 8 11.42 18.72 -3.81
CA PRO A 8 9.96 18.77 -3.96
C PRO A 8 9.23 17.73 -3.09
N LEU A 9 9.97 16.93 -2.32
CA LEU A 9 9.46 15.83 -1.52
C LEU A 9 9.80 16.03 -0.04
N LYS A 10 8.79 15.85 0.80
CA LYS A 10 8.95 15.73 2.25
C LYS A 10 8.22 14.49 2.72
N VAL A 11 8.95 13.55 3.32
CA VAL A 11 8.33 12.40 3.99
C VAL A 11 7.63 12.89 5.25
N ILE A 12 6.32 12.60 5.33
CA ILE A 12 5.46 12.98 6.45
C ILE A 12 5.48 11.88 7.50
N GLY A 13 5.44 10.62 7.06
CA GLY A 13 5.50 9.48 7.94
C GLY A 13 5.81 8.18 7.20
N ILE A 14 6.32 7.22 7.97
CA ILE A 14 6.46 5.83 7.57
C ILE A 14 5.73 4.99 8.62
N TYR A 15 4.88 4.08 8.17
CA TYR A 15 3.95 3.39 9.03
C TYR A 15 3.99 1.89 8.82
N SER A 16 3.93 1.15 9.93
CA SER A 16 3.71 -0.29 9.90
C SER A 16 2.21 -0.59 10.04
N LEU A 17 1.74 -1.55 9.24
CA LEU A 17 0.39 -2.10 9.37
C LEU A 17 0.25 -2.91 10.66
N SER A 18 1.31 -3.60 11.08
CA SER A 18 1.32 -4.53 12.21
C SER A 18 1.59 -3.86 13.57
N ALA A 19 2.04 -2.60 13.58
CA ALA A 19 2.30 -1.84 14.80
C ALA A 19 1.04 -1.56 15.65
N ASP A 20 -0.15 -1.48 15.02
CA ASP A 20 -1.44 -1.54 15.72
C ASP A 20 -2.10 -2.90 15.47
N TRP A 21 -1.85 -3.84 16.38
CA TRP A 21 -2.38 -5.19 16.27
C TRP A 21 -3.92 -5.27 16.20
N THR A 22 -4.62 -4.31 16.80
CA THR A 22 -6.09 -4.32 16.84
C THR A 22 -6.65 -3.95 15.47
N ALA A 23 -6.14 -2.87 14.87
CA ALA A 23 -6.49 -2.48 13.50
C ALA A 23 -6.08 -3.57 12.49
N TYR A 24 -4.86 -4.08 12.63
CA TYR A 24 -4.30 -5.12 11.79
C TYR A 24 -5.14 -6.41 11.79
N SER A 25 -5.45 -6.94 12.97
CA SER A 25 -6.23 -8.17 13.12
C SER A 25 -7.66 -8.02 12.60
N ARG A 26 -8.25 -6.82 12.73
CA ARG A 26 -9.57 -6.52 12.18
C ARG A 26 -9.54 -6.52 10.66
N PHE A 27 -8.53 -5.91 10.05
CA PHE A 27 -8.34 -5.94 8.60
C PHE A 27 -8.19 -7.38 8.08
N LEU A 28 -7.29 -8.18 8.68
CA LEU A 28 -7.09 -9.58 8.29
C LEU A 28 -8.40 -10.38 8.33
N ARG A 29 -9.18 -10.24 9.41
CA ARG A 29 -10.47 -10.94 9.53
C ARG A 29 -11.45 -10.53 8.45
N GLN A 30 -11.52 -9.23 8.14
CA GLN A 30 -12.40 -8.72 7.10
C GLN A 30 -11.99 -9.28 5.73
N GLU A 31 -10.72 -9.22 5.36
CA GLU A 31 -10.20 -9.77 4.10
C GLU A 31 -10.47 -11.28 3.96
N ILE A 32 -10.30 -12.04 5.04
CA ILE A 32 -10.59 -13.48 5.04
C ILE A 32 -12.10 -13.72 4.89
N ASP A 33 -12.91 -12.96 5.60
CA ASP A 33 -14.37 -13.08 5.55
C ASP A 33 -14.95 -12.70 4.19
N ASP A 34 -14.36 -11.73 3.49
CA ASP A 34 -14.75 -11.32 2.14
C ASP A 34 -14.37 -12.36 1.07
N ARG A 35 -13.50 -13.31 1.40
CA ARG A 35 -13.17 -14.47 0.56
C ARG A 35 -14.05 -15.70 0.84
N ASP A 36 -14.94 -15.62 1.82
CA ASP A 36 -15.87 -16.71 2.12
C ASP A 36 -16.96 -16.78 1.05
N ALA A 37 -16.84 -17.73 0.13
CA ALA A 37 -17.76 -17.91 -0.98
C ALA A 37 -19.21 -18.18 -0.54
N SER A 38 -19.42 -18.65 0.70
CA SER A 38 -20.77 -18.79 1.27
C SER A 38 -21.46 -17.45 1.52
N LYS A 39 -20.70 -16.35 1.64
CA LYS A 39 -21.21 -14.98 1.82
C LYS A 39 -21.35 -14.21 0.50
N PHE A 40 -20.91 -14.78 -0.62
CA PHE A 40 -21.04 -14.11 -1.92
C PHE A 40 -22.51 -13.82 -2.29
N PRO A 41 -22.77 -12.75 -3.07
CA PRO A 41 -24.09 -12.49 -3.64
C PRO A 41 -24.61 -13.67 -4.45
N ASP A 42 -25.93 -13.86 -4.48
CA ASP A 42 -26.56 -14.99 -5.18
C ASP A 42 -26.25 -14.99 -6.70
N GLU A 43 -26.06 -13.81 -7.29
CA GLU A 43 -25.64 -13.67 -8.69
C GLU A 43 -24.26 -14.32 -8.93
N LEU A 44 -23.28 -14.03 -8.08
CA LEU A 44 -21.93 -14.59 -8.18
C LEU A 44 -21.93 -16.10 -7.89
N LYS A 45 -22.72 -16.55 -6.92
CA LYS A 45 -22.94 -17.98 -6.66
C LYS A 45 -23.59 -18.69 -7.85
N GLY A 46 -24.57 -18.05 -8.49
CA GLY A 46 -25.19 -18.54 -9.72
C GLY A 46 -24.19 -18.68 -10.85
N PHE A 47 -23.34 -17.67 -11.05
CA PHE A 47 -22.25 -17.70 -12.02
C PHE A 47 -21.28 -18.85 -11.78
N LEU A 48 -20.80 -19.05 -10.53
CA LEU A 48 -19.89 -20.14 -10.18
C LEU A 48 -20.51 -21.52 -10.47
N ARG A 49 -21.78 -21.73 -10.12
CA ARG A 49 -22.50 -22.98 -10.43
C ARG A 49 -22.62 -23.23 -11.93
N GLN A 50 -22.94 -22.21 -12.71
CA GLN A 50 -23.05 -22.33 -14.17
C GLN A 50 -21.73 -22.75 -14.82
N HIS A 51 -20.60 -22.39 -14.22
CA HIS A 51 -19.25 -22.75 -14.68
C HIS A 51 -18.71 -24.02 -14.01
N GLY A 52 -19.55 -24.80 -13.33
CA GLY A 52 -19.16 -26.07 -12.71
C GLY A 52 -18.37 -25.94 -11.40
N ARG A 53 -18.22 -24.72 -10.86
CA ARG A 53 -17.49 -24.40 -9.61
C ARG A 53 -18.42 -24.28 -8.40
N GLY A 54 -19.50 -25.07 -8.40
CA GLY A 54 -20.52 -25.01 -7.34
C GLY A 54 -20.03 -25.55 -6.00
N ASP A 55 -19.05 -26.45 -6.02
CA ASP A 55 -18.35 -27.05 -4.88
C ASP A 55 -17.50 -26.05 -4.09
N GLU A 56 -17.04 -24.99 -4.75
CA GLU A 56 -16.31 -23.88 -4.11
C GLU A 56 -17.21 -23.01 -3.22
N ILE A 57 -18.54 -23.09 -3.38
CA ILE A 57 -19.52 -22.34 -2.58
C ILE A 57 -19.72 -23.06 -1.23
N ARG A 58 -18.66 -23.12 -0.43
CA ARG A 58 -18.66 -23.66 0.92
C ARG A 58 -18.11 -22.62 1.90
N PRO A 59 -18.55 -22.65 3.17
CA PRO A 59 -17.92 -21.84 4.20
C PRO A 59 -16.43 -22.16 4.32
N LEU A 60 -15.62 -21.15 4.66
CA LEU A 60 -14.22 -21.36 4.99
C LEU A 60 -14.11 -22.18 6.29
N THR A 61 -13.32 -23.26 6.24
CA THR A 61 -12.97 -24.05 7.42
C THR A 61 -11.96 -23.29 8.28
N ALA A 62 -11.70 -23.78 9.50
CA ALA A 62 -10.66 -23.23 10.35
C ALA A 62 -9.27 -23.33 9.70
N GLU A 63 -9.01 -24.41 8.97
CA GLU A 63 -7.77 -24.62 8.22
C GLU A 63 -7.64 -23.62 7.06
N ASP A 64 -8.69 -23.44 6.25
CA ASP A 64 -8.70 -22.45 5.17
C ASP A 64 -8.44 -21.03 5.72
N ARG A 65 -9.08 -20.68 6.84
CA ARG A 65 -8.88 -19.37 7.49
C ARG A 65 -7.44 -19.19 7.97
N GLN A 66 -6.84 -20.22 8.55
CA GLN A 66 -5.45 -20.17 9.01
C GLN A 66 -4.47 -20.06 7.84
N GLU A 67 -4.75 -20.74 6.72
CA GLU A 67 -3.95 -20.63 5.51
C GLU A 67 -4.03 -19.23 4.91
N TRP A 68 -5.24 -18.67 4.78
CA TRP A 68 -5.42 -17.29 4.33
C TRP A 68 -4.76 -16.28 5.25
N GLU A 69 -4.87 -16.45 6.57
CA GLU A 69 -4.20 -15.57 7.51
C GLU A 69 -2.67 -15.60 7.32
N ARG A 70 -2.08 -16.79 7.16
CA ARG A 70 -0.65 -16.95 6.90
C ARG A 70 -0.24 -16.30 5.58
N TYR A 71 -1.06 -16.48 4.53
CA TYR A 71 -0.86 -15.87 3.23
C TYR A 71 -0.87 -14.34 3.32
N LEU A 72 -1.90 -13.74 3.93
CA LEU A 72 -2.02 -12.29 4.08
C LEU A 72 -0.87 -11.70 4.90
N ARG A 73 -0.52 -12.34 6.02
CA ARG A 73 0.61 -11.95 6.87
C ARG A 73 1.93 -11.94 6.11
N SER A 74 2.15 -12.90 5.21
CA SER A 74 3.38 -12.97 4.42
C SER A 74 3.60 -11.74 3.52
N TYR A 75 2.53 -11.01 3.16
CA TYR A 75 2.63 -9.74 2.46
C TYR A 75 2.67 -8.55 3.40
N MET A 76 1.88 -8.58 4.48
CA MET A 76 1.59 -7.38 5.27
C MET A 76 2.50 -7.17 6.48
N ASP A 77 3.07 -8.23 7.05
CA ASP A 77 3.85 -8.11 8.29
C ASP A 77 5.08 -7.19 8.10
N ASP A 78 5.69 -7.24 6.91
CA ASP A 78 6.88 -6.47 6.53
C ASP A 78 6.56 -5.33 5.54
N VAL A 79 5.33 -4.79 5.54
CA VAL A 79 4.97 -3.63 4.72
C VAL A 79 5.23 -2.32 5.45
N ALA A 80 5.88 -1.39 4.75
CA ALA A 80 5.90 0.01 5.12
C ALA A 80 4.94 0.81 4.24
N ILE A 81 4.02 1.55 4.88
CA ILE A 81 3.20 2.57 4.21
C ILE A 81 3.91 3.91 4.37
N ILE A 82 4.20 4.58 3.26
CA ILE A 82 4.92 5.84 3.24
C ILE A 82 3.97 6.94 2.79
N GLU A 83 3.86 7.99 3.60
CA GLU A 83 3.14 9.20 3.26
C GLU A 83 4.14 10.34 3.02
N MET A 84 4.00 11.04 1.90
CA MET A 84 4.85 12.18 1.57
C MET A 84 4.03 13.35 1.06
N LEU A 85 4.50 14.55 1.36
CA LEU A 85 4.05 15.78 0.76
C LEU A 85 4.90 16.08 -0.47
N VAL A 86 4.23 16.23 -1.60
CA VAL A 86 4.82 16.67 -2.87
C VAL A 86 4.50 18.16 -3.05
N THR A 87 5.51 18.97 -3.38
CA THR A 87 5.35 20.41 -3.61
C THR A 87 6.08 20.80 -4.90
N ASP A 88 5.37 21.48 -5.80
CA ASP A 88 5.81 21.90 -7.13
C ASP A 88 6.51 20.77 -7.92
N PRO A 89 5.84 19.63 -8.19
CA PRO A 89 6.46 18.53 -8.92
C PRO A 89 6.86 18.96 -10.33
N ASP A 90 8.07 18.61 -10.74
CA ASP A 90 8.55 18.81 -12.10
C ASP A 90 8.36 17.55 -12.96
N ALA A 91 8.81 17.60 -14.21
CA ALA A 91 8.69 16.47 -15.14
C ALA A 91 9.49 15.22 -14.72
N ALA A 92 10.38 15.33 -13.73
CA ALA A 92 11.13 14.19 -13.20
C ALA A 92 10.38 13.46 -12.07
N PHE A 93 9.27 14.01 -11.55
CA PHE A 93 8.49 13.33 -10.53
C PHE A 93 7.84 12.07 -11.10
N ASN A 94 8.23 10.90 -10.58
CA ASN A 94 7.65 9.63 -10.96
C ASN A 94 7.57 8.68 -9.75
N ILE A 95 6.36 8.19 -9.46
CA ILE A 95 6.11 7.26 -8.35
C ILE A 95 6.82 5.92 -8.56
N SER A 96 6.97 5.46 -9.81
CA SER A 96 7.68 4.20 -10.08
C SER A 96 9.18 4.26 -9.79
N GLU A 97 9.75 5.45 -9.61
CA GLU A 97 11.16 5.64 -9.23
C GLU A 97 11.36 5.59 -7.71
N PHE A 98 10.29 5.40 -6.93
CA PHE A 98 10.39 5.17 -5.50
C PHE A 98 10.74 3.72 -5.24
N VAL A 99 11.99 3.48 -4.86
CA VAL A 99 12.57 2.14 -4.75
C VAL A 99 13.36 2.01 -3.45
N GLN A 100 13.38 0.81 -2.86
CA GLN A 100 14.31 0.45 -1.78
C GLN A 100 15.40 -0.46 -2.37
N PRO A 101 16.59 0.07 -2.71
CA PRO A 101 17.66 -0.73 -3.30
C PRO A 101 18.18 -1.78 -2.32
N ASP A 102 18.17 -3.04 -2.74
CA ASP A 102 18.74 -4.15 -1.98
C ASP A 102 20.02 -4.66 -2.68
N PRO A 103 21.23 -4.39 -2.15
CA PRO A 103 22.47 -4.83 -2.77
C PRO A 103 22.64 -6.35 -2.82
N LEU A 104 21.81 -7.11 -2.09
CA LEU A 104 21.81 -8.57 -2.11
C LEU A 104 20.94 -9.16 -3.21
N ARG A 105 20.19 -8.33 -3.94
CA ARG A 105 19.25 -8.74 -4.99
C ARG A 105 19.55 -7.99 -6.30
N PRO A 106 19.25 -8.60 -7.46
CA PRO A 106 19.29 -7.87 -8.73
C PRO A 106 18.26 -6.73 -8.74
N GLU A 107 18.54 -5.67 -9.48
CA GLU A 107 17.75 -4.43 -9.51
C GLU A 107 16.27 -4.65 -9.88
N ASN A 108 15.99 -5.60 -10.77
CA ASN A 108 14.61 -5.98 -11.15
C ASN A 108 13.84 -6.73 -10.05
N LYS A 109 14.45 -6.93 -8.88
CA LYS A 109 13.87 -7.52 -7.67
C LYS A 109 13.89 -6.56 -6.48
N TRP A 110 14.25 -5.30 -6.71
CA TRP A 110 14.09 -4.26 -5.70
C TRP A 110 12.62 -3.96 -5.49
N GLU A 111 12.29 -3.61 -4.25
CA GLU A 111 10.94 -3.26 -3.87
C GLU A 111 10.65 -1.84 -4.35
N VAL A 112 9.46 -1.65 -4.92
CA VAL A 112 9.03 -0.40 -5.54
C VAL A 112 7.67 0.03 -4.98
N ALA A 113 7.33 1.31 -5.13
CA ALA A 113 6.05 1.83 -4.67
C ALA A 113 4.86 1.05 -5.27
N TRP A 114 3.98 0.56 -4.39
CA TRP A 114 2.80 -0.20 -4.71
C TRP A 114 1.52 0.55 -4.34
N ASN A 115 0.51 0.45 -5.21
CA ASN A 115 -0.85 1.00 -5.07
C ASN A 115 -0.90 2.42 -4.51
N ALA A 116 -0.13 3.31 -5.15
CA ALA A 116 -0.06 4.70 -4.74
C ALA A 116 -1.40 5.43 -4.93
N LYS A 117 -1.83 6.12 -3.87
CA LYS A 117 -3.01 7.00 -3.84
C LYS A 117 -2.54 8.43 -3.62
N PHE A 118 -3.23 9.37 -4.26
CA PHE A 118 -2.99 10.81 -4.08
C PHE A 118 -4.06 11.39 -3.18
N LEU A 119 -3.64 12.19 -2.21
CA LEU A 119 -4.51 12.89 -1.26
C LEU A 119 -4.34 14.40 -1.41
N THR A 120 -5.32 15.16 -0.93
CA THR A 120 -5.18 16.60 -0.68
C THR A 120 -3.97 16.91 0.20
N ALA A 121 -3.45 18.14 0.14
CA ALA A 121 -2.25 18.55 0.89
C ALA A 121 -2.39 18.40 2.43
N ASP A 122 -3.61 18.52 2.95
CA ASP A 122 -3.95 18.26 4.36
C ASP A 122 -3.99 16.76 4.71
N GLY A 123 -4.07 15.87 3.72
CA GLY A 123 -4.11 14.42 3.88
C GLY A 123 -5.49 13.85 4.23
N GLU A 124 -6.56 14.62 4.04
CA GLU A 124 -7.91 14.23 4.49
C GLU A 124 -8.82 13.67 3.39
N THR A 125 -8.48 13.87 2.11
CA THR A 125 -9.33 13.46 0.97
C THR A 125 -8.52 12.81 -0.14
N VAL A 126 -9.00 11.69 -0.69
CA VAL A 126 -8.42 11.06 -1.90
C VAL A 126 -8.79 11.88 -3.14
N ILE A 127 -7.80 12.27 -3.92
CA ILE A 127 -7.95 13.05 -5.15
C ILE A 127 -7.54 12.29 -6.42
N GLY A 128 -6.97 11.09 -6.27
CA GLY A 128 -6.64 10.24 -7.41
C GLY A 128 -5.82 9.02 -7.03
N GLU A 129 -5.52 8.22 -8.05
CA GLU A 129 -4.72 7.00 -7.95
C GLU A 129 -3.69 6.98 -9.09
N TYR A 130 -2.53 6.34 -8.87
CA TYR A 130 -1.41 6.40 -9.81
C TYR A 130 -1.75 5.93 -11.23
N SER A 131 -2.67 4.97 -11.39
CA SER A 131 -3.10 4.46 -12.70
C SER A 131 -3.84 5.47 -13.57
N CYS A 132 -4.34 6.57 -13.00
CA CYS A 132 -5.27 7.47 -13.70
C CYS A 132 -4.59 8.69 -14.33
N LYS A 133 -3.72 9.40 -13.58
CA LYS A 133 -2.89 10.57 -13.98
C LYS A 133 -2.32 11.21 -12.71
N LEU A 134 -1.20 11.94 -12.79
CA LEU A 134 -0.76 12.80 -11.69
C LEU A 134 -1.79 13.93 -11.42
N PRO A 135 -1.99 14.32 -10.15
CA PRO A 135 -2.86 15.45 -9.81
C PRO A 135 -2.40 16.75 -10.49
N ASP A 136 -3.34 17.52 -11.03
CA ASP A 136 -3.07 18.87 -11.57
C ASP A 136 -3.06 19.91 -10.44
N MET A 137 -2.20 19.68 -9.44
CA MET A 137 -2.07 20.51 -8.25
C MET A 137 -0.59 20.69 -7.90
N LEU A 138 -0.23 21.89 -7.45
CA LEU A 138 1.13 22.20 -7.01
C LEU A 138 1.49 21.54 -5.69
N GLN A 139 0.51 21.17 -4.88
CA GLN A 139 0.76 20.50 -3.60
C GLN A 139 -0.29 19.44 -3.32
N TYR A 140 0.17 18.24 -3.01
CA TYR A 140 -0.66 17.09 -2.66
C TYR A 140 0.17 16.10 -1.83
N ARG A 141 -0.50 15.16 -1.18
CA ARG A 141 0.18 14.02 -0.57
C ARG A 141 0.11 12.81 -1.47
N VAL A 142 1.11 11.96 -1.39
CA VAL A 142 1.08 10.62 -1.97
C VAL A 142 1.32 9.61 -0.87
N VAL A 143 0.54 8.53 -0.89
CA VAL A 143 0.66 7.40 0.02
C VAL A 143 0.82 6.14 -0.81
N PHE A 144 1.82 5.32 -0.50
CA PHE A 144 2.09 4.06 -1.18
C PHE A 144 2.69 3.04 -0.22
N ALA A 145 2.63 1.77 -0.60
CA ALA A 145 3.25 0.67 0.13
C ALA A 145 4.61 0.31 -0.47
N ILE A 146 5.55 -0.12 0.38
CA ILE A 146 6.74 -0.88 0.00
C ILE A 146 6.66 -2.20 0.74
N HIS A 147 6.63 -3.30 0.00
CA HIS A 147 6.65 -4.65 0.57
C HIS A 147 8.05 -5.05 0.99
N SER A 148 8.18 -6.07 1.85
CA SER A 148 9.47 -6.60 2.31
C SER A 148 10.43 -5.50 2.80
N TRP A 149 9.90 -4.52 3.53
CA TRP A 149 10.60 -3.33 3.97
C TRP A 149 11.80 -3.68 4.87
N LYS A 150 12.95 -3.08 4.56
CA LYS A 150 14.19 -3.22 5.32
C LYS A 150 14.60 -1.88 5.96
N PRO A 151 14.42 -1.70 7.28
CA PRO A 151 14.68 -0.41 7.95
C PRO A 151 16.11 0.11 7.79
N GLU A 152 17.08 -0.77 7.56
CA GLU A 152 18.49 -0.44 7.38
C GLU A 152 18.85 0.05 5.96
N LEU A 153 17.93 -0.06 5.00
CA LEU A 153 18.15 0.34 3.61
C LEU A 153 17.46 1.67 3.29
N PRO A 154 18.07 2.52 2.45
CA PRO A 154 17.50 3.80 2.08
C PRO A 154 16.30 3.63 1.15
N LEU A 155 15.35 4.57 1.23
CA LEU A 155 14.36 4.80 0.18
C LEU A 155 14.91 5.83 -0.80
N ARG A 156 14.89 5.51 -2.08
CA ARG A 156 15.28 6.41 -3.17
C ARG A 156 14.06 6.84 -3.96
N SER A 157 14.19 8.01 -4.58
CA SER A 157 13.24 8.58 -5.54
C SER A 157 14.02 9.11 -6.75
N SER A 158 13.33 9.68 -7.73
CA SER A 158 13.95 10.41 -8.84
C SER A 158 14.81 11.61 -8.41
N TYR A 159 14.69 12.07 -7.16
CA TYR A 159 15.49 13.15 -6.58
C TYR A 159 16.61 12.66 -5.65
N GLY A 160 16.83 11.34 -5.58
CA GLY A 160 17.85 10.72 -4.72
C GLY A 160 17.27 10.12 -3.43
N GLU A 161 18.15 9.91 -2.46
CA GLU A 161 17.82 9.30 -1.16
C GLU A 161 16.97 10.23 -0.30
N LEU A 162 15.97 9.66 0.36
CA LEU A 162 15.03 10.38 1.22
C LEU A 162 15.41 10.22 2.69
N ALA A 163 15.30 11.31 3.44
CA ALA A 163 15.36 11.25 4.91
C ALA A 163 14.03 10.70 5.43
N LEU A 164 14.10 9.59 6.16
CA LEU A 164 12.92 8.90 6.70
C LEU A 164 12.77 9.22 8.19
N PRO A 165 11.53 9.51 8.66
CA PRO A 165 11.25 9.58 10.09
C PRO A 165 11.27 8.17 10.71
N GLU A 166 11.11 8.11 12.03
CA GLU A 166 10.89 6.83 12.73
C GLU A 166 9.55 6.20 12.28
N MET A 167 9.50 4.88 12.29
CA MET A 167 8.31 4.14 11.91
C MET A 167 7.27 4.14 13.03
N GLU A 168 6.03 4.48 12.68
CA GLU A 168 4.91 4.58 13.60
C GLU A 168 3.78 3.60 13.23
N SER A 169 2.72 3.55 14.03
CA SER A 169 1.49 2.83 13.66
C SER A 169 0.72 3.58 12.58
N LEU A 170 0.10 2.84 11.65
CA LEU A 170 -0.70 3.46 10.59
C LEU A 170 -1.90 4.21 11.19
N PRO A 171 -2.02 5.54 10.99
CA PRO A 171 -3.10 6.30 11.57
C PRO A 171 -4.45 5.89 10.97
N GLU A 172 -5.51 5.93 11.78
CA GLU A 172 -6.87 5.48 11.40
C GLU A 172 -7.37 6.11 10.10
N ARG A 173 -7.04 7.38 9.84
CA ARG A 173 -7.44 8.06 8.59
C ARG A 173 -6.87 7.35 7.35
N LEU A 174 -5.64 6.82 7.40
CA LEU A 174 -5.03 6.15 6.25
C LEU A 174 -5.58 4.74 6.07
N TRP A 175 -5.97 4.05 7.15
CA TRP A 175 -6.74 2.81 7.02
C TRP A 175 -8.04 3.00 6.21
N ARG A 176 -8.67 4.18 6.35
CA ARG A 176 -9.91 4.52 5.63
C ARG A 176 -9.67 5.05 4.22
N LEU A 177 -8.70 5.95 4.05
CA LEU A 177 -8.46 6.64 2.78
C LEU A 177 -7.65 5.81 1.79
N THR A 178 -6.74 4.99 2.30
CA THR A 178 -5.79 4.20 1.52
C THR A 178 -5.73 2.79 2.08
N PRO A 179 -6.85 2.04 2.05
CA PRO A 179 -6.85 0.67 2.53
C PRO A 179 -5.78 -0.13 1.79
N TYR A 180 -5.02 -0.94 2.52
CA TYR A 180 -3.99 -1.76 1.90
C TYR A 180 -4.64 -2.77 0.96
N GLU A 181 -4.12 -2.83 -0.25
CA GLU A 181 -4.59 -3.75 -1.29
C GLU A 181 -3.53 -4.86 -1.45
N VAL A 182 -3.89 -6.07 -1.04
CA VAL A 182 -3.02 -7.24 -1.14
C VAL A 182 -2.72 -7.52 -2.62
N PRO A 183 -1.45 -7.78 -2.99
CA PRO A 183 -1.12 -8.23 -4.34
C PRO A 183 -1.96 -9.47 -4.73
N THR A 184 -2.61 -9.40 -5.90
CA THR A 184 -3.44 -10.48 -6.46
C THR A 184 -2.79 -11.12 -7.67
#